data_AF-A0A3M2G6P2-F1
#
_entry.id   AF-A0A3M2G6P2-F1
#
_cell.length_a   1.000
_cell.length_b   1.000
_cell.length_c   1.000
_cell.angle_alpha   90.00
_cell.angle_beta   90.00
_cell.angle_gamma   90.00
#
_symmetry.space_group_name_H-M   'P 1'
#
loop_
_entity.id
_entity.type
_entity.pdbx_description
1 polymer ?
#
loop_
_entity_poly.entity_id
_entity_poly.type
_entity_poly.pdbx_seq_one_letter_code
_entity_poly.pdbx_strand_id
1 'polypeptide(L)'
;MMVNFGNLTLLMAFIVCSYGLVTSILGGWKYRPGLIESARRSVLATYALVSIACAVLIALIINNQFNVQYVYSVSNIDLPLFYKITGLWAGHDGSLLFWSWVLLTYASAAVILTRKKFQVMQPWIIMVLLGTTHFFLVLNIFVANPFGEWMQHLPDGTYASFMPMDGRGLNPLLQHPAMVIHPPVLYFGLIGFVVPFAFAFAALMTRQLGIDWIKATRRWTLTSWFFLSCGIMLGGKWAYVELGWGGYWAWDPVENASLMPWLTGTAFLHSVMIQERKGMLKVWNIVLIVATYLLSILGTFLTRSGVVSSVHSFAASSIGWYFLTFIGIAVIALTYLIIIRLPYLRSEHELDSVVSRESAFLFNNLLFVLACLS
;
A
#
# COMPACT_ATOMS: atom_id res chain seq x y z
N MET A 1 -16.65 -12.88 21.98
CA MET A 1 -17.54 -13.01 20.79
C MET A 1 -17.15 -12.06 19.67
N MET A 2 -17.06 -10.75 19.91
CA MET A 2 -16.70 -9.74 18.89
C MET A 2 -15.29 -9.95 18.31
N VAL A 3 -14.32 -10.37 19.13
CA VAL A 3 -12.95 -10.68 18.69
C VAL A 3 -12.92 -11.88 17.71
N ASN A 4 -13.57 -12.98 18.08
CA ASN A 4 -13.75 -14.14 17.19
C ASN A 4 -14.45 -13.77 15.88
N PHE A 5 -15.43 -12.88 15.93
CA PHE A 5 -16.10 -12.37 14.73
C PHE A 5 -15.13 -11.57 13.83
N GLY A 6 -14.28 -10.71 14.40
CA GLY A 6 -13.22 -10.01 13.67
C GLY A 6 -12.22 -10.96 13.00
N ASN A 7 -11.72 -11.95 13.75
CA ASN A 7 -10.83 -13.00 13.23
C ASN A 7 -11.47 -13.81 12.10
N LEU A 8 -12.71 -14.28 12.29
CA LEU A 8 -13.44 -15.02 11.26
C LEU A 8 -13.66 -14.17 10.01
N THR A 9 -13.99 -12.89 10.18
CA THR A 9 -14.18 -11.97 9.06
C THR A 9 -12.90 -11.79 8.25
N LEU A 10 -11.74 -11.65 8.89
CA LEU A 10 -10.45 -11.58 8.20
C LEU A 10 -10.10 -12.90 7.50
N LEU A 11 -10.35 -14.04 8.14
CA LEU A 11 -10.12 -15.35 7.52
C LEU A 11 -10.99 -15.54 6.26
N MET A 12 -12.26 -15.13 6.33
CA MET A 12 -13.15 -15.14 5.16
C MET A 12 -12.66 -14.19 4.07
N ALA A 13 -12.17 -13.00 4.43
CA ALA A 13 -11.55 -12.08 3.47
C ALA A 13 -10.35 -12.72 2.77
N PHE A 14 -9.49 -13.42 3.51
CA PHE A 14 -8.34 -14.15 2.98
C PHE A 14 -8.74 -15.27 2.01
N ILE A 15 -9.74 -16.07 2.36
CA ILE A 15 -10.26 -17.15 1.49
C ILE A 15 -10.84 -16.57 0.20
N VAL A 16 -11.67 -15.52 0.30
CA VAL A 16 -12.29 -14.87 -0.86
C VAL A 16 -11.24 -14.18 -1.74
N CYS A 17 -10.24 -13.54 -1.13
CA CYS A 17 -9.11 -12.93 -1.83
C CYS A 17 -8.30 -13.98 -2.60
N SER A 18 -8.00 -15.11 -1.96
CA SER A 18 -7.27 -16.24 -2.56
C SER A 18 -8.03 -16.83 -3.75
N TYR A 19 -9.33 -17.07 -3.57
CA TYR A 19 -10.20 -17.52 -4.65
C TYR A 19 -10.25 -16.50 -5.81
N GLY A 20 -10.37 -15.21 -5.51
CA GLY A 20 -10.36 -14.14 -6.50
C GLY A 20 -9.05 -14.08 -7.28
N LEU A 21 -7.91 -14.22 -6.60
CA LEU A 21 -6.59 -14.24 -7.22
C LEU A 21 -6.46 -15.40 -8.22
N VAL A 22 -6.81 -16.62 -7.79
CA VAL A 22 -6.76 -17.83 -8.63
C VAL A 22 -7.70 -17.70 -9.83
N THR A 23 -8.94 -17.27 -9.60
CA THR A 23 -9.93 -17.11 -10.70
C THR A 23 -9.54 -16.01 -11.67
N SER A 24 -8.86 -14.96 -11.22
CA SER A 24 -8.32 -13.90 -12.08
C SER A 24 -7.28 -14.44 -13.05
N ILE A 25 -6.31 -15.21 -12.53
CA ILE A 25 -5.23 -15.82 -13.32
C ILE A 25 -5.81 -16.83 -14.32
N LEU A 26 -6.65 -17.75 -13.84
CA LEU A 26 -7.28 -18.76 -14.69
C LEU A 26 -8.22 -18.14 -15.73
N GLY A 27 -8.94 -17.07 -15.37
CA GLY A 27 -9.81 -16.33 -16.27
C GLY A 27 -9.02 -15.63 -17.38
N GLY A 28 -7.86 -15.05 -17.04
CA GLY A 28 -6.94 -14.44 -18.01
C GLY A 28 -6.30 -15.45 -18.95
N TRP A 29 -5.79 -16.58 -18.43
CA TRP A 29 -5.15 -17.62 -19.25
C TRP A 29 -6.13 -18.37 -20.14
N LYS A 30 -7.34 -18.69 -19.65
CA LYS A 30 -8.34 -19.47 -20.39
C LYS A 30 -9.33 -18.60 -21.17
N TYR A 31 -9.17 -17.27 -21.15
CA TYR A 31 -10.10 -16.31 -21.76
C TYR A 31 -11.56 -16.56 -21.37
N ARG A 32 -11.82 -16.80 -20.08
CA ARG A 32 -13.17 -17.12 -19.56
C ARG A 32 -13.80 -15.93 -18.84
N PRO A 33 -14.76 -15.19 -19.45
CA PRO A 33 -15.34 -13.98 -18.85
C PRO A 33 -16.01 -14.23 -17.49
N GLY A 34 -16.63 -15.40 -17.30
CA GLY A 34 -17.26 -15.76 -16.02
C GLY A 34 -16.26 -15.84 -14.86
N LEU A 35 -15.03 -16.31 -15.09
CA LEU A 35 -13.98 -16.34 -14.07
C LEU A 35 -13.47 -14.94 -13.75
N ILE A 36 -13.35 -14.07 -14.76
CA ILE A 36 -12.93 -12.67 -14.60
C ILE A 36 -13.99 -11.89 -13.79
N GLU A 37 -15.27 -12.11 -14.10
CA GLU A 37 -16.37 -11.50 -13.35
C GLU A 37 -16.43 -12.01 -11.91
N SER A 38 -16.16 -13.30 -11.68
CA SER A 38 -16.04 -13.87 -10.33
C SER A 38 -14.90 -13.21 -9.54
N ALA A 39 -13.72 -13.11 -10.14
CA ALA A 39 -12.56 -12.45 -9.54
C ALA A 39 -12.85 -10.98 -9.19
N ARG A 40 -13.56 -10.26 -10.06
CA ARG A 40 -13.99 -8.88 -9.80
C ARG A 40 -14.94 -8.78 -8.61
N ARG A 41 -15.89 -9.71 -8.48
CA ARG A 41 -16.78 -9.79 -7.31
C ARG A 41 -16.02 -10.13 -6.03
N SER A 42 -14.99 -10.97 -6.12
CA SER A 42 -14.10 -11.28 -5.00
C SER A 42 -13.37 -10.05 -4.48
N VAL A 43 -12.93 -9.12 -5.35
CA VAL A 43 -12.38 -7.82 -4.91
C VAL A 43 -13.37 -7.07 -4.03
N LEU A 44 -14.62 -6.93 -4.48
CA LEU A 44 -15.67 -6.20 -3.76
C LEU A 44 -16.08 -6.89 -2.46
N ALA A 45 -16.19 -8.22 -2.48
CA ALA A 45 -16.50 -9.00 -1.30
C ALA A 45 -15.36 -8.94 -0.26
N THR A 46 -14.11 -9.01 -0.71
CA THR A 46 -12.93 -8.83 0.17
C THR A 46 -12.92 -7.44 0.77
N TYR A 47 -13.23 -6.40 -0.01
CA TYR A 47 -13.34 -5.02 0.50
C TYR A 47 -14.43 -4.88 1.57
N ALA A 48 -15.61 -5.46 1.35
CA ALA A 48 -16.68 -5.45 2.34
C ALA A 48 -16.27 -6.17 3.64
N LEU A 49 -15.66 -7.35 3.55
CA LEU A 49 -15.19 -8.10 4.71
C LEU A 49 -14.10 -7.35 5.48
N VAL A 50 -13.09 -6.79 4.80
CA VAL A 50 -12.05 -5.99 5.45
C VAL A 50 -12.62 -4.71 6.06
N SER A 51 -13.64 -4.09 5.44
CA SER A 51 -14.35 -2.95 6.03
C SER A 51 -15.08 -3.33 7.32
N ILE A 52 -15.72 -4.50 7.35
CA ILE A 52 -16.34 -5.04 8.58
C ILE A 52 -15.27 -5.29 9.64
N ALA A 53 -14.13 -5.89 9.28
CA ALA A 53 -13.03 -6.08 10.22
C ALA A 53 -12.52 -4.75 10.79
N CYS A 54 -12.33 -3.72 9.97
CA CYS A 54 -11.96 -2.38 10.45
C CYS A 54 -13.01 -1.82 11.44
N ALA A 55 -14.30 -1.93 11.11
CA ALA A 55 -15.38 -1.47 11.99
C ALA A 55 -15.41 -2.22 13.33
N VAL A 56 -15.18 -3.55 13.30
CA VAL A 56 -15.08 -4.37 14.51
C VAL A 56 -13.88 -3.93 15.35
N LEU A 57 -12.72 -3.70 14.75
CA LEU A 57 -11.53 -3.24 15.48
C LEU A 57 -11.76 -1.87 16.13
N ILE A 58 -12.35 -0.91 15.39
CA ILE A 58 -12.73 0.40 15.93
C ILE A 58 -13.70 0.22 17.11
N ALA A 59 -14.70 -0.66 16.98
CA ALA A 59 -15.66 -0.92 18.06
C ALA A 59 -14.95 -1.49 19.30
N LEU A 60 -14.01 -2.43 19.15
CA LEU A 60 -13.23 -2.96 20.26
C LEU A 60 -12.38 -1.86 20.95
N ILE A 61 -11.77 -0.97 20.17
CA ILE A 61 -10.96 0.14 20.67
C ILE A 61 -11.82 1.16 21.44
N ILE A 62 -12.93 1.61 20.86
CA ILE A 62 -13.82 2.61 21.48
C ILE A 62 -14.41 2.08 22.78
N ASN A 63 -14.77 0.80 22.83
CA ASN A 63 -15.32 0.12 24.00
C ASN A 63 -14.24 -0.42 24.94
N ASN A 64 -12.97 -0.04 24.77
CA ASN A 64 -11.87 -0.38 25.69
C ASN A 64 -11.80 -1.89 26.02
N GLN A 65 -11.93 -2.74 25.01
CA GLN A 65 -11.85 -4.19 25.17
C GLN A 65 -10.39 -4.63 25.35
N PHE A 66 -9.84 -4.39 26.56
CA PHE A 66 -8.44 -4.58 26.88
C PHE A 66 -7.98 -6.05 26.92
N ASN A 67 -8.91 -7.00 26.81
CA ASN A 67 -8.58 -8.40 26.57
C ASN A 67 -7.98 -8.64 25.17
N VAL A 68 -8.05 -7.65 24.26
CA VAL A 68 -7.32 -7.65 22.99
C VAL A 68 -6.01 -6.91 23.18
N GLN A 69 -4.88 -7.58 22.96
CA GLN A 69 -3.55 -7.02 23.23
C GLN A 69 -3.30 -5.72 22.44
N TYR A 70 -3.77 -5.67 21.20
CA TYR A 70 -3.67 -4.47 20.38
C TYR A 70 -4.44 -3.29 20.98
N VAL A 71 -5.70 -3.51 21.42
CA VAL A 71 -6.53 -2.47 22.04
C VAL A 71 -5.89 -1.92 23.30
N TYR A 72 -5.35 -2.81 24.16
CA TYR A 72 -4.59 -2.41 25.34
C TYR A 72 -3.40 -1.50 24.98
N SER A 73 -2.73 -1.73 23.85
CA SER A 73 -1.56 -0.96 23.44
C SER A 73 -1.86 0.42 22.84
N VAL A 74 -3.10 0.69 22.41
CA VAL A 74 -3.45 1.94 21.69
C VAL A 74 -4.62 2.73 22.31
N SER A 75 -5.21 2.25 23.40
CA SER A 75 -6.35 2.91 24.07
C SER A 75 -6.22 2.85 25.58
N ASN A 76 -6.90 3.77 26.28
CA ASN A 76 -7.11 3.75 27.72
C ASN A 76 -8.49 4.36 28.02
N ILE A 77 -8.92 4.33 29.29
CA ILE A 77 -10.24 4.82 29.71
C ILE A 77 -10.41 6.30 29.41
N ASP A 78 -9.40 7.10 29.73
CA ASP A 78 -9.44 8.57 29.66
C ASP A 78 -9.19 9.12 28.25
N LEU A 79 -8.80 8.29 27.29
CA LEU A 79 -8.47 8.74 25.93
C LEU A 79 -9.73 9.27 25.24
N PRO A 80 -9.73 10.53 24.76
CA PRO A 80 -10.86 11.08 24.02
C PRO A 80 -11.21 10.24 22.79
N LEU A 81 -12.51 10.12 22.48
CA LEU A 81 -13.02 9.33 21.35
C LEU A 81 -12.31 9.66 20.03
N PHE A 82 -12.03 10.94 19.81
CA PHE A 82 -11.32 11.44 18.64
C PHE A 82 -9.96 10.76 18.44
N TYR A 83 -9.22 10.53 19.52
CA TYR A 83 -7.94 9.83 19.49
C TYR A 83 -8.09 8.31 19.51
N LYS A 84 -9.11 7.75 20.18
CA LYS A 84 -9.40 6.30 20.12
C LYS A 84 -9.57 5.78 18.70
N ILE A 85 -10.28 6.52 17.84
CA ILE A 85 -10.48 6.12 16.43
C ILE A 85 -9.12 6.00 15.69
N THR A 86 -8.15 6.84 16.02
CA THR A 86 -6.81 6.76 15.42
C THR A 86 -6.09 5.46 15.75
N GLY A 87 -6.52 4.72 16.77
CA GLY A 87 -6.01 3.39 17.09
C GLY A 87 -6.09 2.41 15.91
N LEU A 88 -6.96 2.66 14.91
CA LEU A 88 -6.94 1.90 13.66
C LEU A 88 -5.64 2.09 12.87
N TRP A 89 -4.98 3.24 12.91
CA TRP A 89 -3.72 3.50 12.18
C TRP A 89 -2.53 3.90 13.07
N ALA A 90 -2.72 4.02 14.38
CA ALA A 90 -1.68 4.44 15.31
C ALA A 90 -0.70 3.34 15.72
N GLY A 91 -1.17 2.10 15.78
CA GLY A 91 -0.38 0.95 16.22
C GLY A 91 0.02 0.03 15.07
N HIS A 92 0.89 -0.94 15.36
CA HIS A 92 1.47 -1.82 14.34
C HIS A 92 0.41 -2.61 13.56
N ASP A 93 -0.41 -3.41 14.26
CA ASP A 93 -1.32 -4.39 13.66
C ASP A 93 -2.52 -3.72 12.99
N GLY A 94 -3.13 -2.75 13.66
CA GLY A 94 -4.26 -2.01 13.12
C GLY A 94 -3.90 -1.26 11.85
N SER A 95 -2.73 -0.61 11.81
CA SER A 95 -2.34 0.16 10.62
C SER A 95 -2.00 -0.73 9.43
N LEU A 96 -1.63 -2.00 9.61
CA LEU A 96 -1.56 -2.99 8.52
C LEU A 96 -2.97 -3.36 8.03
N LEU A 97 -3.95 -3.47 8.94
CA LEU A 97 -5.35 -3.67 8.54
C LEU A 97 -5.89 -2.45 7.77
N PHE A 98 -5.56 -1.25 8.22
CA PHE A 98 -5.87 -0.01 7.52
C PHE A 98 -5.19 0.04 6.14
N TRP A 99 -3.94 -0.42 6.02
CA TRP A 99 -3.25 -0.57 4.75
C TRP A 99 -4.07 -1.45 3.78
N SER A 100 -4.48 -2.64 4.24
CA SER A 100 -5.31 -3.57 3.46
C SER A 100 -6.63 -2.93 3.01
N TRP A 101 -7.26 -2.15 3.89
CA TRP A 101 -8.50 -1.45 3.60
C TRP A 101 -8.31 -0.38 2.51
N VAL A 102 -7.29 0.49 2.62
CA VAL A 102 -6.98 1.52 1.61
C VAL A 102 -6.65 0.88 0.27
N LEU A 103 -5.85 -0.20 0.24
CA LEU A 103 -5.58 -0.95 -0.99
C LEU A 103 -6.88 -1.42 -1.63
N LEU A 104 -7.79 -2.02 -0.85
CA LEU A 104 -9.05 -2.54 -1.36
C LEU A 104 -10.03 -1.43 -1.78
N THR A 105 -9.94 -0.23 -1.21
CA THR A 105 -10.64 0.96 -1.71
C THR A 105 -10.17 1.30 -3.13
N TYR A 106 -8.84 1.38 -3.34
CA TYR A 106 -8.25 1.59 -4.66
C TYR A 106 -8.58 0.47 -5.63
N ALA A 107 -8.48 -0.79 -5.19
CA ALA A 107 -8.77 -1.95 -6.00
C ALA A 107 -10.23 -1.96 -6.47
N SER A 108 -11.18 -1.74 -5.55
CA SER A 108 -12.61 -1.69 -5.84
C SER A 108 -12.93 -0.57 -6.83
N ALA A 109 -12.38 0.64 -6.60
CA ALA A 109 -12.56 1.76 -7.51
C ALA A 109 -11.98 1.46 -8.90
N ALA A 110 -10.76 0.93 -8.97
CA ALA A 110 -10.11 0.57 -10.23
C ALA A 110 -10.94 -0.43 -11.03
N VAL A 111 -11.36 -1.55 -10.42
CA VAL A 111 -12.09 -2.62 -11.14
C VAL A 111 -13.50 -2.20 -11.54
N ILE A 112 -14.17 -1.33 -10.77
CA ILE A 112 -15.49 -0.80 -11.13
C ILE A 112 -15.38 0.18 -12.30
N LEU A 113 -14.46 1.15 -12.21
CA LEU A 113 -14.34 2.23 -13.19
C LEU A 113 -13.78 1.74 -14.53
N THR A 114 -13.03 0.64 -14.53
CA THR A 114 -12.31 0.16 -15.73
C THR A 114 -12.90 -1.09 -16.38
N ARG A 115 -13.93 -1.71 -15.78
CA ARG A 115 -14.53 -2.98 -16.23
C ARG A 115 -14.92 -3.03 -17.71
N LYS A 116 -15.43 -1.93 -18.27
CA LYS A 116 -15.90 -1.88 -19.67
C LYS A 116 -14.78 -1.55 -20.65
N LYS A 117 -13.89 -0.64 -20.27
CA LYS A 117 -12.86 -0.10 -21.17
C LYS A 117 -11.66 -1.05 -21.34
N PHE A 118 -11.30 -1.78 -20.29
CA PHE A 118 -10.05 -2.54 -20.22
C PHE A 118 -10.28 -4.04 -20.04
N GLN A 119 -11.29 -4.62 -20.70
CA GLN A 119 -11.73 -6.02 -20.50
C GLN A 119 -10.60 -7.05 -20.60
N VAL A 120 -9.70 -6.89 -21.58
CA VAL A 120 -8.56 -7.82 -21.78
C VAL A 120 -7.51 -7.68 -20.68
N MET A 121 -7.34 -6.48 -20.12
CA MET A 121 -6.39 -6.19 -19.06
C MET A 121 -6.93 -6.52 -17.66
N GLN A 122 -8.26 -6.53 -17.47
CA GLN A 122 -8.92 -6.79 -16.18
C GLN A 122 -8.34 -7.98 -15.38
N PRO A 123 -8.17 -9.20 -15.94
CA PRO A 123 -7.65 -10.32 -15.16
C PRO A 123 -6.25 -10.07 -14.60
N TRP A 124 -5.42 -9.30 -15.28
CA TRP A 124 -4.06 -8.99 -14.84
C TRP A 124 -4.04 -7.83 -13.84
N ILE A 125 -4.94 -6.85 -14.02
CA ILE A 125 -5.16 -5.77 -13.04
C ILE A 125 -5.63 -6.37 -11.71
N ILE A 126 -6.67 -7.21 -11.75
CA ILE A 126 -7.22 -7.87 -10.57
C ILE A 126 -6.18 -8.79 -9.91
N MET A 127 -5.36 -9.51 -10.71
CA MET A 127 -4.29 -10.35 -10.18
C MET A 127 -3.29 -9.55 -9.34
N VAL A 128 -2.83 -8.39 -9.82
CA VAL A 128 -1.89 -7.55 -9.06
C VAL A 128 -2.53 -7.01 -7.79
N LEU A 129 -3.75 -6.50 -7.90
CA LEU A 129 -4.48 -5.93 -6.77
C LEU A 129 -4.71 -6.99 -5.68
N LEU A 130 -5.28 -8.15 -6.03
CA LEU A 130 -5.52 -9.24 -5.09
C LEU A 130 -4.24 -9.95 -4.65
N GLY A 131 -3.20 -10.01 -5.47
CA GLY A 131 -1.90 -10.55 -5.07
C GLY A 131 -1.24 -9.72 -3.98
N THR A 132 -1.32 -8.40 -4.12
CA THR A 132 -0.84 -7.45 -3.09
C THR A 132 -1.75 -7.52 -1.86
N THR A 133 -3.08 -7.54 -2.01
CA THR A 133 -4.02 -7.70 -0.89
C THR A 133 -3.75 -9.01 -0.14
N HIS A 134 -3.54 -10.11 -0.87
CA HIS A 134 -3.27 -11.41 -0.28
C HIS A 134 -2.03 -11.38 0.61
N PHE A 135 -0.95 -10.74 0.15
CA PHE A 135 0.25 -10.55 0.96
C PHE A 135 -0.06 -9.83 2.28
N PHE A 136 -0.79 -8.71 2.26
CA PHE A 136 -1.13 -8.00 3.49
C PHE A 136 -2.13 -8.77 4.38
N LEU A 137 -3.07 -9.52 3.80
CA LEU A 137 -3.95 -10.39 4.57
C LEU A 137 -3.20 -11.53 5.26
N VAL A 138 -2.13 -12.06 4.65
CA VAL A 138 -1.21 -13.00 5.33
C VAL A 138 -0.59 -12.33 6.55
N LEU A 139 -0.10 -11.10 6.42
CA LEU A 139 0.44 -10.35 7.56
C LEU A 139 -0.62 -10.13 8.64
N ASN A 140 -1.82 -9.69 8.28
CA ASN A 140 -2.91 -9.41 9.21
C ASN A 140 -3.42 -10.64 9.96
N ILE A 141 -3.24 -11.86 9.45
CA ILE A 141 -3.77 -13.07 10.10
C ILE A 141 -2.68 -13.81 10.86
N PHE A 142 -1.49 -13.95 10.26
CA PHE A 142 -0.46 -14.86 10.75
C PHE A 142 0.73 -14.18 11.42
N VAL A 143 0.89 -12.86 11.27
CA VAL A 143 2.08 -12.14 11.77
C VAL A 143 1.70 -11.03 12.73
N ALA A 144 0.78 -10.15 12.34
CA ALA A 144 0.39 -8.94 13.05
C ALA A 144 -1.14 -8.88 13.13
N ASN A 145 -1.72 -9.77 13.94
CA ASN A 145 -3.17 -9.93 14.05
C ASN A 145 -3.79 -8.93 15.04
N PRO A 146 -4.59 -7.95 14.58
CA PRO A 146 -5.17 -6.92 15.44
C PRO A 146 -6.27 -7.44 16.39
N PHE A 147 -6.70 -8.69 16.22
CA PHE A 147 -7.69 -9.38 17.04
C PHE A 147 -7.05 -10.46 17.92
N GLY A 148 -5.75 -10.40 18.18
CA GLY A 148 -5.07 -11.29 19.12
C GLY A 148 -5.60 -11.09 20.54
N GLU A 149 -6.29 -12.10 21.08
CA GLU A 149 -6.68 -12.11 22.49
C GLU A 149 -5.47 -12.35 23.38
N TRP A 150 -5.40 -11.60 24.48
CA TRP A 150 -4.39 -11.81 25.50
C TRP A 150 -4.76 -13.02 26.35
N MET A 151 -4.10 -14.15 26.08
CA MET A 151 -4.29 -15.38 26.83
C MET A 151 -3.19 -15.51 27.90
N GLN A 152 -3.60 -15.73 29.15
CA GLN A 152 -2.70 -15.98 30.28
C GLN A 152 -2.72 -17.47 30.63
N HIS A 153 -1.53 -18.03 30.85
CA HIS A 153 -1.37 -19.36 31.42
C HIS A 153 -1.74 -19.36 32.91
N LEU A 154 -2.65 -20.25 33.30
CA LEU A 154 -3.05 -20.45 34.68
C LEU A 154 -2.21 -21.55 35.35
N PRO A 155 -2.10 -21.54 36.70
CA PRO A 155 -1.34 -22.55 37.44
C PRO A 155 -1.82 -23.99 37.25
N ASP A 156 -3.08 -24.17 36.84
CA ASP A 156 -3.70 -25.46 36.53
C ASP A 156 -3.39 -25.99 35.12
N GLY A 157 -2.55 -25.28 34.36
CA GLY A 157 -2.18 -25.62 32.98
C GLY A 157 -3.19 -25.20 31.92
N THR A 158 -4.30 -24.55 32.31
CA THR A 158 -5.28 -24.00 31.38
C THR A 158 -4.91 -22.58 30.93
N TYR A 159 -5.64 -22.05 29.95
CA TYR A 159 -5.49 -20.68 29.48
C TYR A 159 -6.79 -19.93 29.73
N ALA A 160 -6.68 -18.71 30.24
CA ALA A 160 -7.81 -17.79 30.38
C ALA A 160 -7.53 -16.46 29.70
N SER A 161 -8.59 -15.81 29.21
CA SER A 161 -8.51 -14.45 28.68
C SER A 161 -8.15 -13.51 29.83
N PHE A 162 -7.08 -12.75 29.67
CA PHE A 162 -6.65 -11.73 30.63
C PHE A 162 -7.17 -10.36 30.17
N MET A 163 -7.91 -9.68 31.04
CA MET A 163 -8.43 -8.34 30.77
C MET A 163 -7.90 -7.35 31.82
N PRO A 164 -6.93 -6.50 31.45
CA PRO A 164 -6.51 -5.36 32.28
C PRO A 164 -7.67 -4.41 32.59
N MET A 165 -7.58 -3.72 33.73
CA MET A 165 -8.55 -2.67 34.10
C MET A 165 -8.42 -1.41 33.25
N ASP A 166 -7.22 -1.10 32.77
CA ASP A 166 -6.95 0.02 31.87
C ASP A 166 -5.86 -0.35 30.85
N GLY A 167 -5.82 0.39 29.75
CA GLY A 167 -4.82 0.25 28.69
C GLY A 167 -3.67 1.23 28.81
N ARG A 168 -2.62 1.00 28.03
CA ARG A 168 -1.46 1.92 27.97
C ARG A 168 -1.79 3.26 27.35
N GLY A 169 -2.86 3.34 26.56
CA GLY A 169 -3.19 4.52 25.77
C GLY A 169 -2.26 4.72 24.58
N LEU A 170 -2.55 5.75 23.79
CA LEU A 170 -1.63 6.22 22.77
C LEU A 170 -0.40 6.86 23.42
N ASN A 171 0.74 6.74 22.74
CA ASN A 171 1.91 7.56 23.05
C ASN A 171 1.47 9.05 23.14
N PRO A 172 1.80 9.78 24.22
CA PRO A 172 1.42 11.18 24.38
C PRO A 172 1.75 12.07 23.17
N LEU A 173 2.87 11.81 22.47
CA LEU A 173 3.26 12.55 21.26
C LEU A 173 2.28 12.35 20.08
N LEU A 174 1.49 11.28 20.10
CA LEU A 174 0.48 10.99 19.08
C LEU A 174 -0.88 11.65 19.39
N GLN A 175 -1.05 12.26 20.57
CA GLN A 175 -2.28 12.97 20.94
C GLN A 175 -2.30 14.40 20.37
N HIS A 176 -2.07 14.52 19.07
CA HIS A 176 -2.04 15.76 18.31
C HIS A 176 -3.04 15.68 17.13
N PRO A 177 -3.75 16.75 16.75
CA PRO A 177 -4.73 16.71 15.66
C PRO A 177 -4.18 16.19 14.33
N ALA A 178 -2.88 16.40 14.06
CA ALA A 178 -2.23 15.89 12.85
C ALA A 178 -2.23 14.35 12.80
N MET A 179 -2.20 13.64 13.94
CA MET A 179 -2.28 12.18 13.99
C MET A 179 -3.56 11.64 13.36
N VAL A 180 -4.64 12.42 13.39
CA VAL A 180 -5.93 12.01 12.82
C VAL A 180 -5.94 12.13 11.30
N ILE A 181 -5.15 13.07 10.75
CA ILE A 181 -5.26 13.49 9.35
C ILE A 181 -4.06 12.99 8.53
N HIS A 182 -2.84 13.19 9.04
CA HIS A 182 -1.62 12.94 8.31
C HIS A 182 -1.46 11.46 7.91
N PRO A 183 -1.54 10.46 8.81
CA PRO A 183 -1.32 9.07 8.41
C PRO A 183 -2.35 8.58 7.39
N PRO A 184 -3.67 8.82 7.53
CA PRO A 184 -4.62 8.47 6.47
C PRO A 184 -4.26 9.08 5.10
N VAL A 185 -3.95 10.38 5.05
CA VAL A 185 -3.57 11.07 3.81
C VAL A 185 -2.30 10.46 3.20
N LEU A 186 -1.29 10.16 4.03
CA LEU A 186 -0.06 9.51 3.58
C LEU A 186 -0.33 8.11 3.00
N TYR A 187 -1.18 7.32 3.65
CA TYR A 187 -1.58 5.99 3.19
C TYR A 187 -2.30 6.03 1.85
N PHE A 188 -3.25 6.96 1.65
CA PHE A 188 -3.91 7.15 0.35
C PHE A 188 -2.89 7.50 -0.74
N GLY A 189 -1.86 8.28 -0.41
CA GLY A 189 -0.78 8.60 -1.32
C GLY A 189 0.09 7.38 -1.69
N LEU A 190 0.68 6.74 -0.68
CA LEU A 190 1.66 5.66 -0.84
C LEU A 190 1.05 4.42 -1.51
N ILE A 191 -0.14 4.01 -1.05
CA ILE A 191 -0.79 2.75 -1.46
C ILE A 191 -1.41 2.89 -2.84
N GLY A 192 -1.91 4.07 -3.21
CA GLY A 192 -2.60 4.26 -4.47
C GLY A 192 -1.74 3.98 -5.72
N PHE A 193 -0.41 4.04 -5.60
CA PHE A 193 0.53 3.68 -6.69
C PHE A 193 0.42 2.22 -7.15
N VAL A 194 -0.23 1.35 -6.37
CA VAL A 194 -0.57 -0.02 -6.78
C VAL A 194 -1.45 -0.05 -8.04
N VAL A 195 -2.31 0.96 -8.25
CA VAL A 195 -3.22 0.97 -9.41
C VAL A 195 -2.46 1.27 -10.70
N PRO A 196 -1.67 2.37 -10.82
CA PRO A 196 -0.75 2.58 -11.94
C PRO A 196 0.11 1.35 -12.26
N PHE A 197 0.66 0.70 -11.22
CA PHE A 197 1.45 -0.53 -11.37
C PHE A 197 0.62 -1.70 -11.92
N ALA A 198 -0.59 -1.92 -11.44
CA ALA A 198 -1.49 -2.96 -11.94
C ALA A 198 -1.81 -2.75 -13.43
N PHE A 199 -1.98 -1.51 -13.89
CA PHE A 199 -2.15 -1.20 -15.31
C PHE A 199 -0.88 -1.49 -16.12
N ALA A 200 0.29 -1.07 -15.64
CA ALA A 200 1.56 -1.33 -16.31
C ALA A 200 1.83 -2.84 -16.43
N PHE A 201 1.62 -3.61 -15.36
CA PHE A 201 1.74 -5.06 -15.36
C PHE A 201 0.77 -5.70 -16.36
N ALA A 202 -0.50 -5.28 -16.34
CA ALA A 202 -1.50 -5.79 -17.27
C ALA A 202 -1.19 -5.45 -18.73
N ALA A 203 -0.57 -4.29 -19.01
CA ALA A 203 -0.17 -3.89 -20.35
C ALA A 203 0.97 -4.78 -20.86
N LEU A 204 1.94 -5.12 -19.99
CA LEU A 204 3.00 -6.09 -20.29
C LEU A 204 2.46 -7.50 -20.53
N MET A 205 1.49 -7.94 -19.72
CA MET A 205 0.90 -9.28 -19.84
C MET A 205 0.09 -9.44 -21.12
N THR A 206 -0.74 -8.45 -21.45
CA THR A 206 -1.61 -8.48 -22.64
C THR A 206 -0.91 -8.00 -23.91
N ARG A 207 0.29 -7.41 -23.79
CA ARG A 207 1.02 -6.72 -24.87
C ARG A 207 0.23 -5.53 -25.47
N GLN A 208 -0.78 -5.03 -24.75
CA GLN A 208 -1.56 -3.85 -25.15
C GLN A 208 -0.87 -2.57 -24.65
N LEU A 209 0.18 -2.16 -25.36
CA LEU A 209 1.06 -1.03 -24.99
C LEU A 209 0.63 0.31 -25.62
N GLY A 210 -0.66 0.44 -25.96
CA GLY A 210 -1.23 1.65 -26.57
C GLY A 210 -1.43 2.82 -25.59
N ILE A 211 -1.99 3.93 -26.08
CA ILE A 211 -2.12 5.18 -25.31
C ILE A 211 -3.19 5.11 -24.20
N ASP A 212 -4.19 4.23 -24.33
CA ASP A 212 -5.35 4.24 -23.43
C ASP A 212 -5.03 3.89 -21.98
N TRP A 213 -4.17 2.89 -21.74
CA TRP A 213 -3.77 2.53 -20.38
C TRP A 213 -2.87 3.60 -19.76
N ILE A 214 -2.08 4.30 -20.56
CA ILE A 214 -1.24 5.41 -20.11
C ILE A 214 -2.08 6.55 -19.55
N LYS A 215 -3.15 6.96 -20.25
CA LYS A 215 -4.05 8.01 -19.76
C LYS A 215 -4.71 7.64 -18.42
N ALA A 216 -5.10 6.37 -18.27
CA ALA A 216 -5.65 5.87 -17.01
C ALA A 216 -4.59 5.91 -15.89
N THR A 217 -3.40 5.39 -16.18
CA THR A 217 -2.24 5.34 -15.27
C THR A 217 -1.86 6.73 -14.78
N ARG A 218 -1.79 7.73 -15.68
CA ARG A 218 -1.49 9.12 -15.33
C ARG A 218 -2.51 9.71 -14.35
N ARG A 219 -3.81 9.49 -14.57
CA ARG A 219 -4.86 9.99 -13.66
C ARG A 219 -4.75 9.40 -12.26
N TRP A 220 -4.57 8.07 -12.17
CA TRP A 220 -4.37 7.41 -10.88
C TRP A 220 -3.09 7.86 -10.19
N THR A 221 -2.00 8.03 -10.95
CA THR A 221 -0.73 8.54 -10.42
C THR A 221 -0.88 9.95 -9.88
N LEU A 222 -1.61 10.84 -10.56
CA LEU A 222 -1.87 12.19 -10.05
C LEU A 222 -2.63 12.18 -8.72
N THR A 223 -3.63 11.29 -8.58
CA THR A 223 -4.36 11.14 -7.31
C THR A 223 -3.43 10.69 -6.18
N SER A 224 -2.62 9.65 -6.41
CA SER A 224 -1.66 9.15 -5.41
C SER A 224 -0.58 10.17 -5.09
N TRP A 225 -0.03 10.83 -6.11
CA TRP A 225 0.96 11.88 -5.96
C TRP A 225 0.42 13.08 -5.17
N PHE A 226 -0.83 13.48 -5.40
CA PHE A 226 -1.48 14.56 -4.64
C PHE A 226 -1.58 14.21 -3.16
N PHE A 227 -2.16 13.06 -2.83
CA PHE A 227 -2.28 12.62 -1.42
C PHE A 227 -0.92 12.42 -0.77
N LEU A 228 0.07 11.86 -1.49
CA LEU A 228 1.43 11.70 -0.96
C LEU A 228 2.10 13.05 -0.69
N SER A 229 1.92 14.03 -1.59
CA SER A 229 2.42 15.40 -1.40
C SER A 229 1.80 16.05 -0.16
N CYS A 230 0.48 15.98 -0.01
CA CYS A 230 -0.20 16.48 1.19
C CYS A 230 0.25 15.75 2.45
N GLY A 231 0.44 14.42 2.37
CA GLY A 231 0.94 13.59 3.46
C GLY A 231 2.31 14.06 3.92
N ILE A 232 3.28 14.18 3.01
CA ILE A 232 4.64 14.66 3.30
C ILE A 232 4.60 16.07 3.92
N MET A 233 3.82 17.00 3.36
CA MET A 233 3.70 18.36 3.90
C MET A 233 3.12 18.38 5.32
N LEU A 234 2.07 17.61 5.58
CA LEU A 234 1.45 17.50 6.91
C LEU A 234 2.41 16.85 7.92
N GLY A 235 3.13 15.81 7.50
CA GLY A 235 4.12 15.10 8.33
C GLY A 235 5.26 16.02 8.72
N GLY A 236 5.86 16.71 7.74
CA GLY A 236 6.92 17.68 7.99
C GLY A 236 6.49 18.82 8.91
N LYS A 237 5.26 19.32 8.78
CA LYS A 237 4.71 20.32 9.72
C LYS A 237 4.50 19.74 11.12
N TRP A 238 4.04 18.49 11.23
CA TRP A 238 3.81 17.87 12.54
C TRP A 238 5.14 17.59 13.26
N ALA A 239 6.12 17.02 12.56
CA ALA A 239 7.48 16.82 13.05
C ALA A 239 8.11 18.15 13.51
N TYR A 240 7.94 19.24 12.74
CA TYR A 240 8.37 20.59 13.13
C TYR A 240 7.86 20.99 14.52
N VAL A 241 6.57 20.74 14.79
CA VAL A 241 5.90 21.21 16.01
C VAL A 241 6.29 20.35 17.21
N GLU A 242 6.34 19.02 17.05
CA GLU A 242 6.60 18.10 18.16
C GLU A 242 8.08 17.91 18.47
N LEU A 243 8.96 18.01 17.47
CA LEU A 243 10.40 17.72 17.62
C LEU A 243 11.28 18.99 17.67
N GLY A 244 10.73 20.17 17.35
CA GLY A 244 11.40 21.47 17.43
C GLY A 244 12.49 21.72 16.37
N TRP A 245 12.88 22.99 16.18
CA TRP A 245 13.99 23.38 15.30
C TRP A 245 15.33 23.33 16.04
N GLY A 246 16.18 22.36 15.66
CA GLY A 246 17.49 22.10 16.26
C GLY A 246 17.87 20.62 16.18
N GLY A 247 16.87 19.73 16.11
CA GLY A 247 16.94 18.49 15.36
C GLY A 247 16.53 18.78 13.92
N TYR A 248 17.20 18.16 12.96
CA TYR A 248 17.02 18.35 11.52
C TYR A 248 15.50 18.11 11.22
N TRP A 249 14.88 18.57 10.15
CA TRP A 249 14.90 17.82 8.90
C TRP A 249 15.36 16.34 8.93
N ALA A 250 15.56 15.66 10.10
CA ALA A 250 16.58 14.69 10.55
C ALA A 250 16.73 13.40 9.76
N TRP A 251 16.59 13.49 8.43
CA TRP A 251 16.52 12.40 7.49
C TRP A 251 15.90 11.21 8.18
N ASP A 252 14.75 11.41 8.86
CA ASP A 252 14.11 10.31 9.56
C ASP A 252 13.86 9.27 8.47
N PRO A 253 14.53 8.11 8.51
CA PRO A 253 14.60 7.30 7.30
C PRO A 253 13.24 6.79 6.85
N VAL A 254 12.26 6.80 7.77
CA VAL A 254 10.85 6.54 7.51
C VAL A 254 10.16 7.68 6.77
N GLU A 255 10.40 8.95 7.12
CA GLU A 255 9.89 10.08 6.34
C GLU A 255 10.48 10.10 4.93
N ASN A 256 11.80 9.86 4.80
CA ASN A 256 12.48 9.74 3.51
C ASN A 256 11.90 8.60 2.65
N ALA A 257 11.45 7.53 3.31
CA ALA A 257 10.87 6.41 2.61
C ALA A 257 9.58 6.78 1.84
N SER A 258 8.86 7.81 2.28
CA SER A 258 7.71 8.36 1.54
C SER A 258 8.12 9.29 0.40
N LEU A 259 9.30 9.91 0.48
CA LEU A 259 9.85 10.77 -0.56
C LEU A 259 10.35 9.98 -1.78
N MET A 260 10.89 8.78 -1.58
CA MET A 260 11.37 7.92 -2.66
C MET A 260 10.31 7.64 -3.75
N PRO A 261 9.12 7.06 -3.44
CA PRO A 261 8.08 6.88 -4.44
C PRO A 261 7.50 8.22 -4.94
N TRP A 262 7.57 9.29 -4.16
CA TRP A 262 7.18 10.63 -4.63
C TRP A 262 8.10 11.11 -5.75
N LEU A 263 9.42 10.94 -5.63
CA LEU A 263 10.40 11.34 -6.64
C LEU A 263 10.24 10.53 -7.93
N THR A 264 10.18 9.20 -7.84
CA THR A 264 10.01 8.35 -9.03
C THR A 264 8.62 8.52 -9.65
N GLY A 265 7.58 8.76 -8.85
CA GLY A 265 6.24 9.11 -9.31
C GLY A 265 6.20 10.46 -10.03
N THR A 266 6.93 11.46 -9.52
CA THR A 266 7.10 12.77 -10.18
C THR A 266 7.81 12.61 -11.51
N ALA A 267 8.89 11.83 -11.55
CA ALA A 267 9.59 11.52 -12.80
C ALA A 267 8.65 10.86 -13.82
N PHE A 268 7.82 9.92 -13.37
CA PHE A 268 6.83 9.29 -14.24
C PHE A 268 5.81 10.31 -14.77
N LEU A 269 5.27 11.20 -13.92
CA LEU A 269 4.29 12.22 -14.34
C LEU A 269 4.82 13.18 -15.42
N HIS A 270 6.13 13.46 -15.43
CA HIS A 270 6.76 14.26 -16.47
C HIS A 270 6.99 13.43 -17.74
N SER A 271 7.57 12.23 -17.59
CA SER A 271 7.91 11.36 -18.71
C SER A 271 6.69 10.81 -19.45
N VAL A 272 5.59 10.56 -18.75
CA VAL A 272 4.35 10.04 -19.34
C VAL A 272 3.74 11.01 -20.35
N MET A 273 3.94 12.33 -20.17
CA MET A 273 3.46 13.35 -21.11
C MET A 273 4.18 13.24 -22.47
N ILE A 274 5.45 12.85 -22.47
CA ILE A 274 6.22 12.61 -23.70
C ILE A 274 5.70 11.36 -24.39
N GLN A 275 5.46 10.28 -23.63
CA GLN A 275 4.91 9.06 -24.22
C GLN A 275 3.52 9.31 -24.83
N GLU A 276 2.65 10.07 -24.16
CA GLU A 276 1.32 10.40 -24.68
C GLU A 276 1.36 11.22 -25.97
N ARG A 277 2.34 12.13 -26.11
CA ARG A 277 2.42 13.06 -27.25
C ARG A 277 3.28 12.56 -28.41
N LYS A 278 4.32 11.77 -28.12
CA LYS A 278 5.37 11.39 -29.09
C LYS A 278 5.59 9.88 -29.23
N GLY A 279 4.95 9.05 -28.39
CA GLY A 279 5.13 7.60 -28.45
C GLY A 279 6.53 7.12 -28.03
N MET A 280 7.26 7.93 -27.27
CA MET A 280 8.64 7.66 -26.81
C MET A 280 8.67 7.21 -25.34
N LEU A 281 9.85 6.77 -24.87
CA LEU A 281 10.15 6.48 -23.46
C LEU A 281 9.27 5.38 -22.83
N LYS A 282 8.72 4.47 -23.64
CA LYS A 282 7.81 3.41 -23.17
C LYS A 282 8.46 2.54 -22.09
N VAL A 283 9.71 2.09 -22.31
CA VAL A 283 10.49 1.29 -21.34
C VAL A 283 10.72 2.08 -20.05
N TRP A 284 11.17 3.33 -20.17
CA TRP A 284 11.47 4.18 -19.04
C TRP A 284 10.25 4.41 -18.14
N ASN A 285 9.08 4.67 -18.74
CA ASN A 285 7.85 4.84 -17.98
C ASN A 285 7.40 3.58 -17.26
N ILE A 286 7.58 2.40 -17.85
CA ILE A 286 7.31 1.13 -17.16
C ILE A 286 8.25 0.94 -15.97
N VAL A 287 9.55 1.18 -16.17
CA VAL A 287 10.54 1.08 -15.08
C VAL A 287 10.19 2.04 -13.95
N LEU A 288 9.84 3.30 -14.25
CA LEU A 288 9.48 4.28 -13.23
C LEU A 288 8.22 3.90 -12.45
N ILE A 289 7.17 3.40 -13.09
CA ILE A 289 5.96 2.94 -12.38
C ILE A 289 6.29 1.74 -11.48
N VAL A 290 7.04 0.77 -12.00
CA VAL A 290 7.45 -0.43 -11.25
C VAL A 290 8.31 -0.03 -10.04
N ALA A 291 9.30 0.83 -10.25
CA ALA A 291 10.14 1.37 -9.18
C ALA A 291 9.29 2.11 -8.14
N THR A 292 8.37 2.98 -8.56
CA THR A 292 7.49 3.72 -7.65
C THR A 292 6.67 2.78 -6.76
N TYR A 293 6.08 1.73 -7.32
CA TYR A 293 5.33 0.74 -6.54
C TYR A 293 6.24 -0.04 -5.57
N LEU A 294 7.40 -0.52 -6.04
CA LEU A 294 8.34 -1.24 -5.19
C LEU A 294 8.88 -0.37 -4.06
N LEU A 295 9.14 0.91 -4.32
CA LEU A 295 9.56 1.91 -3.33
C LEU A 295 8.45 2.20 -2.31
N SER A 296 7.17 2.22 -2.71
CA SER A 296 6.05 2.29 -1.75
C SER A 296 6.03 1.09 -0.78
N ILE A 297 6.26 -0.13 -1.29
CA ILE A 297 6.32 -1.33 -0.44
C ILE A 297 7.59 -1.33 0.41
N LEU A 298 8.73 -0.92 -0.15
CA LEU A 298 9.99 -0.75 0.58
C LEU A 298 9.82 0.27 1.71
N GLY A 299 9.12 1.37 1.48
CA GLY A 299 8.89 2.34 2.54
C GLY A 299 8.05 1.79 3.67
N THR A 300 7.04 0.97 3.35
CA THR A 300 6.30 0.21 4.37
C THR A 300 7.25 -0.71 5.15
N PHE A 301 8.12 -1.46 4.47
CA PHE A 301 9.14 -2.29 5.12
C PHE A 301 10.05 -1.50 6.07
N LEU A 302 10.55 -0.33 5.66
CA LEU A 302 11.43 0.51 6.48
C LEU A 302 10.72 0.96 7.76
N THR A 303 9.42 1.31 7.67
CA THR A 303 8.63 1.70 8.86
C THR A 303 8.32 0.53 9.81
N ARG A 304 8.33 -0.72 9.33
CA ARG A 304 7.81 -1.89 10.05
C ARG A 304 8.84 -2.90 10.52
N SER A 305 10.03 -2.89 9.92
CA SER A 305 11.05 -3.89 10.18
C SER A 305 11.94 -3.58 11.39
N GLY A 306 11.99 -2.32 11.82
CA GLY A 306 12.95 -1.86 12.83
C GLY A 306 14.40 -1.90 12.36
N VAL A 307 14.66 -2.12 11.06
CA VAL A 307 16.01 -2.12 10.46
C VAL A 307 16.63 -0.73 10.49
N VAL A 308 15.78 0.31 10.53
CA VAL A 308 16.23 1.68 10.68
C VAL A 308 15.68 2.30 11.95
N SER A 309 16.56 2.96 12.71
CA SER A 309 16.16 3.70 13.91
C SER A 309 15.33 4.91 13.51
N SER A 310 14.07 4.92 13.92
CA SER A 310 13.13 6.00 13.62
C SER A 310 12.11 6.14 14.74
N VAL A 311 11.67 7.37 15.00
CA VAL A 311 10.53 7.65 15.90
C VAL A 311 9.21 7.09 15.38
N HIS A 312 9.16 6.79 14.07
CA HIS A 312 8.03 6.16 13.38
C HIS A 312 8.22 4.64 13.21
N SER A 313 9.33 4.07 13.68
CA SER A 313 9.54 2.63 13.61
C SER A 313 8.66 1.92 14.64
N PHE A 314 7.92 0.93 14.18
CA PHE A 314 7.27 -0.02 15.08
C PHE A 314 8.30 -1.06 15.51
N ALA A 315 8.19 -1.59 16.74
CA ALA A 315 9.17 -2.49 17.35
C ALA A 315 9.69 -3.59 16.40
N ALA A 316 10.97 -3.95 16.51
CA ALA A 316 11.61 -4.96 15.67
C ALA A 316 10.81 -6.27 15.69
N SER A 317 10.29 -6.66 14.53
CA SER A 317 9.48 -7.87 14.37
C SER A 317 9.97 -8.70 13.19
N SER A 318 9.57 -9.98 13.15
CA SER A 318 9.88 -10.89 12.05
C SER A 318 9.25 -10.46 10.71
N ILE A 319 8.39 -9.44 10.71
CA ILE A 319 7.66 -8.95 9.53
C ILE A 319 8.59 -8.48 8.41
N GLY A 320 9.80 -8.00 8.77
CA GLY A 320 10.78 -7.52 7.79
C GLY A 320 11.11 -8.55 6.73
N TRP A 321 11.25 -9.83 7.11
CA TRP A 321 11.56 -10.92 6.19
C TRP A 321 10.42 -11.21 5.20
N TYR A 322 9.17 -11.03 5.61
CA TYR A 322 8.02 -11.19 4.72
C TYR A 322 8.04 -10.13 3.61
N PHE A 323 8.31 -8.87 3.97
CA PHE A 323 8.44 -7.79 2.99
C PHE A 323 9.65 -7.99 2.07
N LEU A 324 10.83 -8.32 2.60
CA LEU A 324 12.02 -8.56 1.78
C LEU A 324 11.81 -9.71 0.78
N THR A 325 11.17 -10.79 1.22
CA THR A 325 10.82 -11.91 0.33
C THR A 325 9.85 -11.47 -0.76
N PHE A 326 8.80 -10.72 -0.39
CA PHE A 326 7.82 -10.20 -1.35
C PHE A 326 8.47 -9.26 -2.38
N ILE A 327 9.28 -8.30 -1.92
CA ILE A 327 10.00 -7.35 -2.78
C ILE A 327 10.99 -8.10 -3.68
N GLY A 328 11.77 -9.03 -3.14
CA GLY A 328 12.74 -9.81 -3.91
C GLY A 328 12.10 -10.62 -5.03
N ILE A 329 11.01 -11.35 -4.72
CA ILE A 329 10.23 -12.08 -5.74
C ILE A 329 9.65 -11.11 -6.78
N ALA A 330 9.09 -9.98 -6.35
CA ALA A 330 8.51 -8.99 -7.25
C ALA A 330 9.58 -8.39 -8.18
N VAL A 331 10.75 -8.00 -7.66
CA VAL A 331 11.87 -7.47 -8.46
C VAL A 331 12.29 -8.48 -9.53
N ILE A 332 12.52 -9.75 -9.15
CA ILE A 332 12.93 -10.80 -10.09
C ILE A 332 11.86 -11.00 -11.17
N ALA A 333 10.60 -11.19 -10.77
CA ALA A 333 9.50 -11.45 -11.69
C ALA A 333 9.23 -10.29 -12.65
N LEU A 334 9.26 -9.04 -12.15
CA LEU A 334 8.99 -7.85 -12.94
C LEU A 334 10.16 -7.53 -13.87
N THR A 335 11.40 -7.69 -13.43
CA THR A 335 12.59 -7.53 -14.28
C THR A 335 12.55 -8.55 -15.42
N TYR A 336 12.29 -9.82 -15.11
CA TYR A 336 12.11 -10.86 -16.11
C TYR A 336 11.00 -10.50 -17.10
N LEU A 337 9.82 -10.08 -16.61
CA LEU A 337 8.69 -9.70 -17.46
C LEU A 337 9.02 -8.51 -18.38
N ILE A 338 9.71 -7.48 -17.87
CA ILE A 338 10.13 -6.32 -18.68
C ILE A 338 11.10 -6.77 -19.77
N ILE A 339 12.09 -7.59 -19.46
CA ILE A 339 13.10 -8.08 -20.42
C ILE A 339 12.42 -8.87 -21.55
N ILE A 340 11.55 -9.83 -21.24
CA ILE A 340 10.88 -10.64 -22.28
C ILE A 340 9.85 -9.83 -23.10
N ARG A 341 9.43 -8.66 -22.61
CA ARG A 341 8.50 -7.75 -23.31
C ARG A 341 9.18 -6.58 -23.98
N LEU A 342 10.50 -6.43 -23.84
CA LEU A 342 11.29 -5.35 -24.43
C LEU A 342 11.06 -5.17 -25.94
N PRO A 343 10.93 -6.24 -26.77
CA PRO A 343 10.65 -6.08 -28.20
C PRO A 343 9.33 -5.35 -28.50
N TYR A 344 8.33 -5.49 -27.62
CA TYR A 344 7.03 -4.83 -27.77
C TYR A 344 7.03 -3.39 -27.21
N LEU A 345 8.06 -3.01 -26.45
CA LEU A 345 8.22 -1.70 -25.83
C LEU A 345 9.07 -0.73 -26.66
N ARG A 346 9.40 -1.08 -27.91
CA ARG A 346 10.15 -0.19 -28.79
C ARG A 346 9.38 1.11 -29.03
N SER A 347 10.08 2.22 -28.82
CA SER A 347 9.55 3.55 -29.09
C SER A 347 9.37 3.72 -30.60
N GLU A 348 8.34 4.46 -31.00
CA GLU A 348 8.11 4.78 -32.41
C GLU A 348 9.11 5.82 -32.94
N HIS A 349 9.68 6.62 -32.03
CA HIS A 349 10.65 7.66 -32.32
C HIS A 349 11.82 7.57 -31.32
N GLU A 350 13.02 7.94 -31.76
CA GLU A 350 14.23 8.06 -30.93
C GLU A 350 14.51 9.52 -30.58
N LEU A 351 15.44 9.76 -29.65
CA LEU A 351 15.83 11.14 -29.31
C LEU A 351 16.66 11.73 -30.45
N ASP A 352 16.11 12.70 -31.16
CA ASP A 352 16.77 13.34 -32.31
C ASP A 352 18.03 14.15 -31.94
N SER A 353 18.13 14.62 -30.69
CA SER A 353 19.26 15.42 -30.21
C SER A 353 19.43 15.34 -28.70
N VAL A 354 20.70 15.32 -28.25
CA VAL A 354 21.09 15.40 -26.83
C VAL A 354 20.67 16.74 -26.20
N VAL A 355 20.62 17.81 -27.00
CA VAL A 355 20.10 19.12 -26.58
C VAL A 355 18.73 19.32 -27.23
N SER A 356 17.69 18.81 -26.55
CA SER A 356 16.29 18.92 -26.97
C SER A 356 15.40 19.07 -25.73
N ARG A 357 14.14 19.48 -25.93
CA ARG A 357 13.17 19.55 -24.82
C ARG A 357 12.99 18.18 -24.18
N GLU A 358 12.99 17.13 -24.99
CA GLU A 358 12.82 15.74 -24.60
C GLU A 358 14.01 15.25 -23.76
N SER A 359 15.23 15.61 -24.16
CA SER A 359 16.44 15.32 -23.39
C SER A 359 16.48 16.07 -22.06
N ALA A 360 15.96 17.30 -21.99
CA ALA A 360 15.82 18.03 -20.73
C ALA A 360 14.84 17.34 -19.77
N PHE A 361 13.71 16.81 -20.28
CA PHE A 361 12.81 16.00 -19.45
C PHE A 361 13.46 14.70 -18.99
N LEU A 362 14.19 13.99 -19.85
CA LEU A 362 14.91 12.77 -19.46
C LEU A 362 15.97 13.06 -18.41
N PHE A 363 16.75 14.13 -18.57
CA PHE A 363 17.74 14.58 -17.60
C PHE A 363 17.09 14.92 -16.25
N ASN A 364 15.98 15.65 -16.26
CA ASN A 364 15.22 15.94 -15.04
C ASN A 364 14.73 14.65 -14.34
N ASN A 365 14.26 13.67 -15.10
CA ASN A 365 13.90 12.36 -14.54
C ASN A 365 15.10 11.64 -13.95
N LEU A 366 16.26 11.70 -14.60
CA LEU A 366 17.49 11.12 -14.10
C LEU A 366 17.89 11.79 -12.77
N LEU A 367 17.79 13.11 -12.67
CA LEU A 367 18.03 13.83 -11.42
C LEU A 367 17.10 13.36 -10.29
N PHE A 368 15.81 13.16 -10.55
CA PHE A 368 14.90 12.61 -9.55
C PHE A 368 15.25 11.20 -9.11
N VAL A 369 15.66 10.33 -10.04
CA VAL A 369 16.10 8.96 -9.71
C VAL A 369 17.41 8.98 -8.93
N LEU A 370 18.37 9.82 -9.32
CA LEU A 370 19.63 9.98 -8.60
C LEU A 370 19.41 10.52 -7.18
N ALA A 371 18.54 11.52 -7.02
CA ALA A 371 18.16 12.05 -5.71
C ALA A 371 17.41 11.04 -4.83
N CYS A 372 16.76 10.03 -5.43
CA CYS A 372 16.13 8.94 -4.70
C CYS A 372 17.15 7.91 -4.18
N LEU A 373 18.31 7.80 -4.83
CA LEU A 373 19.35 6.80 -4.51
C LEU A 373 20.48 7.36 -3.63
N SER A 374 20.59 8.69 -3.52
CA SER A 374 21.46 9.41 -2.59
C SER A 374 20.88 9.41 -1.18
#